data_AF-A0A9P1D9A0-F1
#
_entry.id   AF-A0A9P1D9A0-F1
#
_cell.length_a   1.000
_cell.length_b   1.000
_cell.length_c   1.000
_cell.angle_alpha   90.00
_cell.angle_beta   90.00
_cell.angle_gamma   90.00
#
_symmetry.space_group_name_H-M   'P 1'
#
loop_
_entity.id
_entity.type
_entity.pdbx_description
1 polymer ?
#
loop_
_entity_poly.entity_id
_entity_poly.type
_entity_poly.pdbx_seq_one_letter_code
_entity_poly.pdbx_strand_id
1 'polypeptide(L)'
;MKRRRLRSKQRPPPCYDEKRESEDGHVLPLAASAAVAVGESHACEAGPAEAEIVDAANAALAEAVDNDGHENADAAIRWQLLSKYKAVQGLVAAVIREKSDEELHNISINIILDDIQAKASNKISMSELLEEKDEFVAATMSAVPKELSRRLLLAVNKPQAHARRPAQIDSQCVQKTYLLTFSNLDPSNAPTRETILETVLQAFGAAGYGSDVCVTHACVFRETHGSGQWHFHVPTALSHPCRWVGWKKELSKAGYIAHFANMAIDYHSKHRKMQYAHMLRYLWLPSDKKGLSALDKDPLLWCSGGRKHPPLLDAINGVLDSTAIEEKVAERFLQRWSAGKRGPCKFSDLELWPIVKELGLTADDPVLLAKLLQHGRNSGNERLLNYLFRTNNTIREKVATCCTLESCDRVIADSQTTTWKRVTAALGRQCCCDRTWAPAAREILRNNNIEEGKLCQHLRQALMLGMQKKGDAVCFTGSGNEGKSFILKPLREIFQRVFACPARDLTMEPWMSAVPYYGWKVRRYASIGH
;
A
#
# COMPACT_ATOMS: atom_id res chain seq x y z
N MET A 1 -54.33 27.20 15.69
CA MET A 1 -53.73 27.11 17.04
C MET A 1 -52.20 27.14 16.95
N LYS A 2 -51.54 27.65 17.99
CA LYS A 2 -50.22 28.30 18.01
C LYS A 2 -49.01 27.39 17.70
N ARG A 3 -48.11 27.87 16.83
CA ARG A 3 -46.71 27.41 16.68
C ARG A 3 -45.87 27.90 17.87
N ARG A 4 -45.18 27.00 18.57
CA ARG A 4 -44.23 27.36 19.64
C ARG A 4 -42.80 27.31 19.09
N ARG A 5 -42.19 28.48 18.90
CA ARG A 5 -40.76 28.65 18.59
C ARG A 5 -39.95 28.50 19.87
N LEU A 6 -39.00 27.56 19.91
CA LEU A 6 -37.91 27.58 20.89
C LEU A 6 -36.74 28.38 20.28
N ARG A 7 -36.47 29.55 20.85
CA ARG A 7 -35.27 30.37 20.58
C ARG A 7 -34.13 29.83 21.45
N SER A 8 -33.08 29.27 20.86
CA SER A 8 -31.77 29.14 21.52
C SER A 8 -30.88 30.29 21.04
N LYS A 9 -30.46 31.14 21.98
CA LYS A 9 -29.54 32.26 21.78
C LYS A 9 -28.14 31.70 21.44
N GLN A 10 -27.67 31.89 20.21
CA GLN A 10 -26.23 31.93 19.92
C GLN A 10 -25.85 33.39 19.69
N ARG A 11 -24.93 33.91 20.51
CA ARG A 11 -24.29 35.22 20.28
C ARG A 11 -23.32 35.06 19.09
N PRO A 12 -23.24 36.03 18.16
CA PRO A 12 -22.21 36.03 17.13
C PRO A 12 -20.82 36.26 17.76
N PRO A 13 -19.74 35.78 17.13
CA PRO A 13 -18.38 36.04 17.58
C PRO A 13 -18.01 37.53 17.40
N PRO A 14 -17.08 38.09 18.20
CA PRO A 14 -16.67 39.48 18.08
C PRO A 14 -15.81 39.69 16.83
N CYS A 15 -16.10 40.76 16.08
CA CYS A 15 -15.15 41.36 15.12
C CYS A 15 -13.98 41.95 15.90
N TYR A 16 -12.75 41.68 15.46
CA TYR A 16 -11.58 42.42 15.93
C TYR A 16 -11.36 43.63 15.02
N ASP A 17 -11.45 44.82 15.62
CA ASP A 17 -11.03 46.09 15.03
C ASP A 17 -9.51 46.17 14.92
N GLU A 18 -9.05 46.70 13.80
CA GLU A 18 -7.67 47.09 13.54
C GLU A 18 -7.27 48.29 14.42
N LYS A 19 -6.19 48.17 15.20
CA LYS A 19 -5.36 49.32 15.58
C LYS A 19 -3.87 48.95 15.64
N ARG A 20 -3.08 49.77 14.95
CA ARG A 20 -1.62 49.91 14.99
C ARG A 20 -1.16 50.60 16.27
N GLU A 21 0.06 50.27 16.71
CA GLU A 21 1.14 51.11 17.31
C GLU A 21 2.36 50.15 17.44
N SER A 22 3.51 50.36 16.74
CA SER A 22 4.75 51.11 17.15
C SER A 22 5.16 50.90 18.61
N GLU A 23 6.40 50.74 19.04
CA GLU A 23 7.79 50.74 18.52
C GLU A 23 8.61 50.05 19.64
N ASP A 24 9.72 49.38 19.31
CA ASP A 24 11.01 49.47 20.03
C ASP A 24 11.89 48.22 19.84
N GLY A 25 13.13 48.50 19.44
CA GLY A 25 14.14 47.53 19.07
C GLY A 25 15.02 47.08 20.24
N HIS A 26 15.66 45.94 20.04
CA HIS A 26 17.02 45.69 20.53
C HIS A 26 17.77 44.82 19.54
N VAL A 27 19.02 45.21 19.29
CA VAL A 27 19.94 44.69 18.28
C VAL A 27 21.06 43.91 19.01
N LEU A 28 21.55 42.87 18.32
CA LEU A 28 22.88 42.20 18.37
C LEU A 28 23.05 40.96 19.28
N PRO A 29 24.00 40.03 18.97
CA PRO A 29 24.78 39.84 17.73
C PRO A 29 24.82 38.39 17.16
N LEU A 30 25.29 38.31 15.91
CA LEU A 30 25.89 37.13 15.28
C LEU A 30 27.20 36.69 15.98
N ALA A 31 27.37 35.38 16.16
CA ALA A 31 28.65 34.65 16.10
C ALA A 31 28.32 33.18 15.75
N ALA A 32 28.57 32.72 14.52
CA ALA A 32 29.81 32.10 14.03
C ALA A 32 29.93 30.60 14.39
N SER A 33 29.62 29.79 13.37
CA SER A 33 30.37 28.61 12.88
C SER A 33 30.72 27.45 13.84
N ALA A 34 30.15 26.27 13.57
CA ALA A 34 30.84 24.98 13.72
C ALA A 34 30.18 23.86 12.89
N ALA A 35 30.93 23.40 11.89
CA ALA A 35 31.11 22.02 11.42
C ALA A 35 29.90 21.07 11.19
N VAL A 36 29.67 20.81 9.90
CA VAL A 36 29.65 19.49 9.24
C VAL A 36 29.31 18.26 10.11
N ALA A 37 28.14 17.66 9.83
CA ALA A 37 27.97 16.21 9.85
C ALA A 37 26.96 15.80 8.76
N VAL A 38 27.49 15.15 7.72
CA VAL A 38 26.73 14.50 6.65
C VAL A 38 25.99 13.32 7.28
N GLY A 39 24.66 13.35 7.26
CA GLY A 39 23.81 12.23 7.68
C GLY A 39 23.31 11.48 6.47
N GLU A 40 24.02 10.42 6.10
CA GLU A 40 23.63 9.46 5.07
C GLU A 40 22.35 8.72 5.47
N SER A 41 21.44 8.61 4.50
CA SER A 41 20.22 7.83 4.54
C SER A 41 20.54 6.33 4.40
N HIS A 42 20.37 5.54 5.47
CA HIS A 42 20.38 4.09 5.35
C HIS A 42 18.96 3.54 5.16
N ALA A 43 18.69 3.12 3.93
CA ALA A 43 17.75 2.05 3.65
C ALA A 43 18.29 0.75 4.27
N CYS A 44 17.44 0.02 4.98
CA CYS A 44 17.76 -1.31 5.51
C CYS A 44 17.78 -2.32 4.36
N GLU A 45 18.90 -2.39 3.64
CA GLU A 45 19.33 -3.62 3.00
C GLU A 45 19.95 -4.51 4.07
N ALA A 46 19.56 -5.79 4.13
CA ALA A 46 20.26 -6.79 4.91
C ALA A 46 21.68 -6.92 4.33
N GLY A 47 22.65 -6.30 5.00
CA GLY A 47 24.02 -6.24 4.53
C GLY A 47 24.73 -7.61 4.58
N PRO A 48 25.83 -7.76 3.83
CA PRO A 48 26.68 -8.96 3.79
C PRO A 48 27.32 -9.35 5.16
N ALA A 49 27.17 -8.50 6.17
CA ALA A 49 27.75 -8.67 7.51
C ALA A 49 27.20 -9.88 8.28
N GLU A 50 25.95 -10.33 8.07
CA GLU A 50 25.40 -11.47 8.82
C GLU A 50 25.92 -12.83 8.30
N ALA A 51 26.25 -12.92 7.01
CA ALA A 51 26.90 -14.11 6.44
C ALA A 51 28.37 -14.19 6.90
N GLU A 52 29.09 -13.07 6.88
CA GLU A 52 30.45 -12.98 7.42
C GLU A 52 30.55 -13.32 8.92
N ILE A 53 29.51 -13.03 9.72
CA ILE A 53 29.49 -13.37 11.15
C ILE A 53 29.30 -14.87 11.39
N VAL A 54 28.46 -15.54 10.59
CA VAL A 54 28.27 -17.00 10.66
C VAL A 54 29.51 -17.72 10.15
N ASP A 55 30.13 -17.22 9.08
CA ASP A 55 31.37 -17.76 8.55
C ASP A 55 32.55 -17.56 9.52
N ALA A 56 32.62 -16.42 10.21
CA ALA A 56 33.61 -16.20 11.27
C ALA A 56 33.40 -17.08 12.50
N ALA A 57 32.15 -17.36 12.89
CA ALA A 57 31.83 -18.27 13.99
C ALA A 57 32.15 -19.73 13.61
N ASN A 58 31.84 -20.15 12.39
CA ASN A 58 32.19 -21.47 11.86
C ASN A 58 33.72 -21.63 11.68
N ALA A 59 34.43 -20.56 11.28
CA ALA A 59 35.89 -20.54 11.19
C ALA A 59 36.56 -20.62 12.57
N ALA A 60 36.04 -19.91 13.58
CA ALA A 60 36.52 -20.02 14.96
C ALA A 60 36.23 -21.41 15.56
N LEU A 61 35.12 -22.04 15.17
CA LEU A 61 34.81 -23.43 15.54
C LEU A 61 35.76 -24.43 14.88
N ALA A 62 36.24 -24.13 13.67
CA ALA A 62 37.21 -24.93 12.92
C ALA A 62 38.65 -24.78 13.46
N GLU A 63 39.10 -23.58 13.85
CA GLU A 63 40.40 -23.37 14.49
C GLU A 63 40.51 -24.08 15.86
N ALA A 64 39.39 -24.25 16.57
CA ALA A 64 39.33 -25.02 17.82
C ALA A 64 39.42 -26.56 17.61
N VAL A 65 39.61 -27.05 16.38
CA VAL A 65 39.77 -28.47 16.05
C VAL A 65 41.24 -28.90 16.03
N ASP A 66 42.20 -27.98 15.88
CA ASP A 66 43.62 -28.33 15.61
C ASP A 66 44.56 -28.35 16.83
N ASN A 67 44.13 -27.95 18.03
CA ASN A 67 45.01 -27.94 19.21
C ASN A 67 44.75 -29.13 20.13
N ASP A 68 45.41 -30.25 19.82
CA ASP A 68 45.61 -31.37 20.73
C ASP A 68 46.60 -30.98 21.85
N GLY A 69 46.11 -30.94 23.09
CA GLY A 69 46.91 -31.12 24.30
C GLY A 69 47.45 -29.85 24.98
N HIS A 70 46.65 -29.25 25.87
CA HIS A 70 47.11 -28.67 27.16
C HIS A 70 45.91 -28.17 27.99
N GLU A 71 45.41 -29.00 28.91
CA GLU A 71 44.05 -28.92 29.47
C GLU A 71 43.79 -27.94 30.64
N ASN A 72 44.62 -26.94 30.94
CA ASN A 72 44.28 -26.05 32.10
C ASN A 72 44.52 -24.54 31.94
N ALA A 73 45.26 -24.09 30.93
CA ALA A 73 45.36 -22.65 30.61
C ALA A 73 44.36 -22.22 29.51
N ASP A 74 43.87 -23.19 28.73
CA ASP A 74 43.00 -22.99 27.57
C ASP A 74 41.55 -22.69 27.92
N ALA A 75 41.03 -23.17 29.06
CA ALA A 75 39.65 -22.93 29.45
C ALA A 75 39.36 -21.43 29.69
N ALA A 76 40.27 -20.73 30.39
CA ALA A 76 40.13 -19.30 30.64
C ALA A 76 40.23 -18.44 29.36
N ILE A 77 41.07 -18.85 28.40
CA ILE A 77 41.23 -18.18 27.11
C ILE A 77 40.04 -18.49 26.18
N ARG A 78 39.51 -19.72 26.20
CA ARG A 78 38.27 -20.12 25.49
C ARG A 78 37.05 -19.33 25.98
N TRP A 79 36.93 -19.12 27.29
CA TRP A 79 35.84 -18.33 27.88
C TRP A 79 35.97 -16.83 27.62
N GLN A 80 37.19 -16.28 27.58
CA GLN A 80 37.42 -14.90 27.12
C GLN A 80 37.06 -14.66 25.64
N LEU A 81 37.03 -15.70 24.82
CA LEU A 81 36.58 -15.62 23.42
C LEU A 81 35.05 -15.68 23.29
N LEU A 82 34.38 -16.44 24.15
CA LEU A 82 32.90 -16.54 24.20
C LEU A 82 32.25 -15.29 24.84
N SER A 83 32.87 -14.68 25.86
CA SER A 83 32.34 -13.51 26.58
C SER A 83 32.28 -12.22 25.76
N LYS A 84 32.72 -12.25 24.49
CA LYS A 84 32.30 -11.24 23.54
C LYS A 84 30.85 -11.56 23.17
N TYR A 85 29.89 -10.92 23.83
CA TYR A 85 28.44 -10.85 23.56
C TYR A 85 27.98 -11.22 22.11
N LYS A 86 28.76 -10.85 21.10
CA LYS A 86 28.57 -11.21 19.68
C LYS A 86 28.66 -12.72 19.37
N ALA A 87 29.54 -13.47 20.04
CA ALA A 87 29.71 -14.92 19.90
C ALA A 87 28.52 -15.69 20.47
N VAL A 88 28.07 -15.33 21.67
CA VAL A 88 26.84 -15.87 22.29
C VAL A 88 25.62 -15.62 21.40
N GLN A 89 25.48 -14.40 20.85
CA GLN A 89 24.40 -14.10 19.90
C GLN A 89 24.47 -14.93 18.62
N GLY A 90 25.67 -15.18 18.09
CA GLY A 90 25.88 -16.01 16.90
C GLY A 90 25.44 -17.45 17.11
N LEU A 91 25.84 -18.06 18.24
CA LEU A 91 25.47 -19.44 18.60
C LEU A 91 23.96 -19.60 18.78
N VAL A 92 23.34 -18.68 19.52
CA VAL A 92 21.88 -18.68 19.75
C VAL A 92 21.11 -18.49 18.44
N ALA A 93 21.55 -17.58 17.57
CA ALA A 93 20.93 -17.37 16.27
C ALA A 93 21.03 -18.61 15.36
N ALA A 94 22.16 -19.33 15.38
CA ALA A 94 22.34 -20.55 14.60
C ALA A 94 21.39 -21.68 15.04
N VAL A 95 21.15 -21.84 16.33
CA VAL A 95 20.19 -22.82 16.86
C VAL A 95 18.75 -22.42 16.54
N ILE A 96 18.38 -21.15 16.77
CA ILE A 96 17.01 -20.64 16.54
C ILE A 96 16.58 -20.76 15.07
N ARG A 97 17.49 -20.56 14.11
CA ARG A 97 17.17 -20.66 12.67
C ARG A 97 16.74 -22.06 12.25
N GLU A 98 17.21 -23.11 12.93
CA GLU A 98 16.90 -24.51 12.60
C GLU A 98 15.63 -25.03 13.26
N LYS A 99 15.12 -24.34 14.29
CA LYS A 99 13.88 -24.70 14.99
C LYS A 99 12.65 -24.31 14.19
N SER A 100 11.59 -25.11 14.27
CA SER A 100 10.26 -24.80 13.74
C SER A 100 9.56 -23.72 14.57
N ASP A 101 8.49 -23.13 14.03
CA ASP A 101 7.71 -22.09 14.72
C ASP A 101 7.10 -22.62 16.04
N GLU A 102 6.63 -23.87 16.04
CA GLU A 102 6.05 -24.53 17.22
C GLU A 102 7.10 -24.77 18.32
N GLU A 103 8.33 -25.12 17.93
CA GLU A 103 9.45 -25.26 18.86
C GLU A 103 9.91 -23.92 19.43
N LEU A 104 9.92 -22.86 18.62
CA LEU A 104 10.28 -21.50 19.07
C LEU A 104 9.27 -20.93 20.09
N HIS A 105 7.99 -21.30 19.98
CA HIS A 105 6.96 -20.88 20.94
C HIS A 105 7.08 -21.58 22.30
N ASN A 106 7.65 -22.78 22.34
CA ASN A 106 7.81 -23.59 23.55
C ASN A 106 9.26 -23.67 24.03
N ILE A 107 10.14 -22.83 23.48
CA ILE A 107 11.58 -22.94 23.72
C ILE A 107 11.93 -22.54 25.16
N SER A 108 12.78 -23.34 25.79
CA SER A 108 13.36 -23.04 27.10
C SER A 108 14.86 -22.88 26.98
N ILE A 109 15.46 -22.14 27.92
CA ILE A 109 16.90 -21.91 27.91
C ILE A 109 17.70 -23.22 28.00
N ASN A 110 17.22 -24.18 28.77
CA ASN A 110 17.90 -25.47 28.93
C ASN A 110 17.97 -26.23 27.59
N ILE A 111 16.88 -26.20 26.79
CA ILE A 111 16.85 -26.81 25.46
C ILE A 111 17.88 -26.16 24.54
N ILE A 112 18.04 -24.83 24.62
CA ILE A 112 19.03 -24.10 23.82
C ILE A 112 20.45 -24.45 24.24
N LEU A 113 20.72 -24.54 25.55
CA LEU A 113 22.05 -24.92 26.05
C LEU A 113 22.40 -26.37 25.66
N ASP A 114 21.43 -27.28 25.72
CA ASP A 114 21.59 -28.67 25.27
C ASP A 114 21.90 -28.74 23.76
N ASP A 115 21.17 -27.98 22.93
CA ASP A 115 21.39 -27.91 21.48
C ASP A 115 22.77 -27.30 21.13
N ILE A 116 23.21 -26.29 21.89
CA ILE A 116 24.54 -25.67 21.73
C ILE A 116 25.63 -26.66 22.13
N GLN A 117 25.46 -27.39 23.24
CA GLN A 117 26.41 -28.42 23.66
C GLN A 117 26.52 -29.54 22.61
N ALA A 118 25.39 -29.98 22.07
CA ALA A 118 25.35 -30.97 21.00
C ALA A 118 26.08 -30.49 19.73
N LYS A 119 25.90 -29.22 19.34
CA LYS A 119 26.62 -28.62 18.20
C LYS A 119 28.11 -28.40 18.46
N ALA A 120 28.48 -28.10 19.71
CA ALA A 120 29.87 -27.94 20.11
C ALA A 120 30.62 -29.27 20.27
N SER A 121 29.99 -30.42 19.95
CA SER A 121 30.61 -31.75 19.98
C SER A 121 31.30 -32.07 21.32
N ASN A 122 30.66 -31.74 22.45
CA ASN A 122 31.18 -31.92 23.82
C ASN A 122 32.47 -31.16 24.17
N LYS A 123 32.90 -30.19 23.35
CA LYS A 123 34.07 -29.34 23.65
C LYS A 123 33.79 -28.27 24.71
N ILE A 124 32.51 -28.03 25.02
CA ILE A 124 32.04 -27.13 26.07
C ILE A 124 31.25 -27.96 27.07
N SER A 125 31.59 -27.86 28.36
CA SER A 125 30.85 -28.58 29.40
C SER A 125 29.58 -27.83 29.79
N MET A 126 28.55 -28.58 30.21
CA MET A 126 27.28 -27.98 30.65
C MET A 126 27.45 -27.10 31.89
N SER A 127 28.43 -27.40 32.75
CA SER A 127 28.78 -26.56 33.91
C SER A 127 29.21 -25.16 33.51
N GLU A 128 30.02 -25.03 32.45
CA GLU A 128 30.52 -23.74 32.01
C GLU A 128 29.44 -22.94 31.24
N LEU A 129 28.56 -23.61 30.48
CA LEU A 129 27.39 -22.96 29.87
C LEU A 129 26.41 -22.38 30.91
N LEU A 130 26.33 -23.04 32.08
CA LEU A 130 25.47 -22.59 33.17
C LEU A 130 26.07 -21.38 33.93
N GLU A 131 27.39 -21.17 33.91
CA GLU A 131 28.03 -19.99 34.49
C GLU A 131 27.65 -18.72 33.74
N GLU A 132 27.53 -18.78 32.41
CA GLU A 132 27.13 -17.65 31.54
C GLU A 132 25.65 -17.68 31.14
N LYS A 133 24.81 -18.39 31.90
CA LYS A 133 23.39 -18.62 31.60
C LYS A 133 22.62 -17.32 31.33
N ASP A 134 22.93 -16.24 32.06
CA ASP A 134 22.23 -14.96 31.93
C ASP A 134 22.47 -14.30 30.56
N GLU A 135 23.67 -14.46 29.98
CA GLU A 135 23.98 -13.95 28.65
C GLU A 135 23.22 -14.73 27.56
N PHE A 136 23.11 -16.05 27.69
CA PHE A 136 22.32 -16.89 26.79
C PHE A 136 20.82 -16.59 26.91
N VAL A 137 20.32 -16.31 28.13
CA VAL A 137 18.93 -15.85 28.33
C VAL A 137 18.70 -14.52 27.61
N ALA A 138 19.59 -13.54 27.79
CA ALA A 138 19.47 -12.23 27.15
C ALA A 138 19.52 -12.33 25.61
N ALA A 139 20.42 -13.16 25.07
CA ALA A 139 20.54 -13.41 23.64
C ALA A 139 19.29 -14.11 23.07
N THR A 140 18.76 -15.13 23.78
CA THR A 140 17.55 -15.86 23.39
C THR A 140 16.32 -14.94 23.36
N MET A 141 16.14 -14.14 24.41
CA MET A 141 15.03 -13.20 24.52
C MET A 141 15.06 -12.12 23.42
N SER A 142 16.24 -11.81 22.87
CA SER A 142 16.39 -10.89 21.74
C SER A 142 16.18 -11.58 20.39
N ALA A 143 16.67 -12.81 20.23
CA ALA A 143 16.72 -13.50 18.94
C ALA A 143 15.39 -14.18 18.55
N VAL A 144 14.67 -14.80 19.51
CA VAL A 144 13.41 -15.51 19.22
C VAL A 144 12.33 -14.57 18.66
N PRO A 145 12.04 -13.40 19.27
CA PRO A 145 11.02 -12.50 18.73
C PRO A 145 11.39 -11.94 17.34
N LYS A 146 12.69 -11.70 17.09
CA LYS A 146 13.18 -11.22 15.80
C LYS A 146 13.00 -12.26 14.70
N GLU A 147 13.31 -13.53 14.99
CA GLU A 147 13.15 -14.61 14.02
C GLU A 147 11.67 -14.90 13.73
N LEU A 148 10.80 -14.95 14.76
CA LEU A 148 9.36 -15.08 14.57
C LEU A 148 8.79 -13.92 13.73
N SER A 149 9.23 -12.69 14.00
CA SER A 149 8.84 -11.51 13.21
C SER A 149 9.30 -11.62 11.75
N ARG A 150 10.54 -12.09 11.52
CA ARG A 150 11.09 -12.30 10.17
C ARG A 150 10.29 -13.36 9.41
N ARG A 151 9.95 -14.48 10.04
CA ARG A 151 9.15 -15.56 9.43
C ARG A 151 7.73 -15.10 9.13
N LEU A 152 7.12 -14.32 10.02
CA LEU A 152 5.81 -13.71 9.79
C LEU A 152 5.85 -12.76 8.58
N LEU A 153 6.86 -11.90 8.47
CA LEU A 153 7.03 -11.02 7.32
C LEU A 153 7.26 -11.78 6.01
N LEU A 154 8.00 -12.89 6.04
CA LEU A 154 8.19 -13.77 4.87
C LEU A 154 6.92 -14.51 4.48
N ALA A 155 6.11 -14.92 5.46
CA ALA A 155 4.80 -15.54 5.20
C ALA A 155 3.81 -14.54 4.58
N VAL A 156 3.85 -13.28 5.01
CA VAL A 156 3.03 -12.18 4.46
C VAL A 156 3.51 -11.74 3.07
N ASN A 157 4.82 -11.79 2.81
CA ASN A 157 5.42 -11.41 1.51
C ASN A 157 5.43 -12.52 0.45
N LYS A 158 4.96 -13.74 0.76
CA LYS A 158 4.71 -14.73 -0.31
C LYS A 158 3.64 -14.15 -1.24
N PRO A 159 3.88 -14.11 -2.56
CA PRO A 159 2.89 -13.63 -3.51
C PRO A 159 1.69 -14.57 -3.46
N GLN A 160 0.63 -14.15 -2.74
CA GLN A 160 -0.64 -14.85 -2.80
C GLN A 160 -1.10 -14.81 -4.25
N ALA A 161 -1.23 -15.99 -4.84
CA ALA A 161 -1.90 -16.20 -6.12
C ALA A 161 -3.26 -15.49 -6.07
N HIS A 162 -3.38 -14.39 -6.81
CA HIS A 162 -4.58 -13.60 -6.99
C HIS A 162 -5.33 -13.25 -5.68
N ALA A 163 -4.74 -12.39 -4.85
CA ALA A 163 -5.52 -11.62 -3.89
C ALA A 163 -6.64 -10.88 -4.66
N ARG A 164 -7.87 -11.42 -4.58
CA ARG A 164 -9.05 -10.82 -5.21
C ARG A 164 -9.21 -9.43 -4.63
N ARG A 165 -9.09 -8.40 -5.48
CA ARG A 165 -9.22 -7.01 -5.06
C ARG A 165 -10.52 -6.82 -4.27
N PRO A 166 -10.48 -6.17 -3.10
CA PRO A 166 -11.70 -5.76 -2.42
C PRO A 166 -12.51 -4.90 -3.40
N ALA A 167 -13.81 -5.18 -3.50
CA ALA A 167 -14.68 -4.40 -4.36
C ALA A 167 -14.76 -2.96 -3.85
N GLN A 168 -14.64 -2.00 -4.76
CA GLN A 168 -14.86 -0.59 -4.45
C GLN A 168 -16.35 -0.36 -4.21
N ILE A 169 -16.69 0.35 -3.13
CA ILE A 169 -18.06 0.75 -2.83
C ILE A 169 -18.40 1.97 -3.69
N ASP A 170 -19.45 1.86 -4.50
CA ASP A 170 -19.95 2.95 -5.33
C ASP A 170 -20.54 4.06 -4.45
N SER A 171 -19.93 5.25 -4.52
CA SER A 171 -20.27 6.40 -3.70
C SER A 171 -20.80 7.59 -4.51
N GLN A 172 -21.04 7.44 -5.82
CA GLN A 172 -21.24 8.58 -6.71
C GLN A 172 -22.70 9.08 -6.84
N CYS A 173 -23.72 8.36 -6.35
CA CYS A 173 -25.13 8.79 -6.49
C CYS A 173 -25.97 8.72 -5.21
N VAL A 174 -26.98 9.59 -5.16
CA VAL A 174 -27.98 9.69 -4.08
C VAL A 174 -28.92 8.47 -4.08
N GLN A 175 -29.27 7.94 -2.90
CA GLN A 175 -30.22 6.82 -2.71
C GLN A 175 -29.79 5.45 -3.28
N LYS A 176 -28.51 5.10 -3.13
CA LYS A 176 -28.00 3.77 -3.47
C LYS A 176 -27.95 2.79 -2.28
N THR A 177 -28.45 3.14 -1.11
CA THR A 177 -28.27 2.32 0.09
C THR A 177 -29.54 2.20 0.91
N TYR A 178 -29.81 1.02 1.45
CA TYR A 178 -30.93 0.76 2.36
C TYR A 178 -30.48 -0.06 3.55
N LEU A 179 -30.99 0.30 4.73
CA LEU A 179 -30.93 -0.53 5.92
C LEU A 179 -32.25 -1.29 6.03
N LEU A 180 -32.20 -2.60 5.81
CA LEU A 180 -33.36 -3.46 6.01
C LEU A 180 -33.33 -3.98 7.45
N THR A 181 -34.47 -3.92 8.13
CA THR A 181 -34.62 -4.46 9.48
C THR A 181 -35.73 -5.50 9.49
N PHE A 182 -35.39 -6.72 9.88
CA PHE A 182 -36.32 -7.81 10.14
C PHE A 182 -36.48 -7.92 11.65
N SER A 183 -37.70 -7.74 12.14
CA SER A 183 -38.00 -7.71 13.59
C SER A 183 -38.94 -8.84 13.99
N ASN A 184 -39.04 -9.09 15.30
CA ASN A 184 -39.96 -10.06 15.91
C ASN A 184 -39.74 -11.52 15.47
N LEU A 185 -38.50 -11.93 15.22
CA LEU A 185 -38.19 -13.33 14.91
C LEU A 185 -37.97 -14.12 16.19
N ASP A 186 -38.62 -15.27 16.28
CA ASP A 186 -38.48 -16.21 17.39
C ASP A 186 -37.09 -16.89 17.34
N PRO A 187 -36.27 -16.77 18.40
CA PRO A 187 -34.94 -17.41 18.45
C PRO A 187 -34.96 -18.92 18.19
N SER A 188 -36.04 -19.61 18.53
CA SER A 188 -36.15 -21.07 18.39
C SER A 188 -36.28 -21.54 16.94
N ASN A 189 -36.73 -20.67 16.03
CA ASN A 189 -36.91 -20.97 14.61
C ASN A 189 -36.35 -19.83 13.72
N ALA A 190 -35.37 -19.09 14.24
CA ALA A 190 -34.83 -17.95 13.54
C ALA A 190 -33.97 -18.41 12.35
N PRO A 191 -34.15 -17.80 11.16
CA PRO A 191 -33.32 -18.10 10.00
C PRO A 191 -31.85 -17.75 10.27
N THR A 192 -30.93 -18.41 9.57
CA THR A 192 -29.51 -18.06 9.63
C THR A 192 -29.25 -16.74 8.89
N ARG A 193 -28.06 -16.16 9.08
CA ARG A 193 -27.65 -14.94 8.37
C ARG A 193 -27.59 -15.19 6.87
N GLU A 194 -27.17 -16.38 6.46
CA GLU A 194 -27.10 -16.83 5.07
C GLU A 194 -28.49 -16.90 4.45
N THR A 195 -29.45 -17.51 5.16
CA THR A 195 -30.84 -17.59 4.68
C THR A 195 -31.46 -16.20 4.53
N ILE A 196 -31.21 -15.29 5.48
CA ILE A 196 -31.67 -13.90 5.38
C ILE A 196 -31.04 -13.21 4.16
N LEU A 197 -29.72 -13.35 3.96
CA LEU A 197 -29.03 -12.78 2.82
C LEU A 197 -29.58 -13.31 1.49
N GLU A 198 -29.73 -14.63 1.36
CA GLU A 198 -30.28 -15.27 0.16
C GLU A 198 -31.68 -14.78 -0.14
N THR A 199 -32.56 -14.72 0.88
CA THR A 199 -33.92 -14.20 0.74
C THR A 199 -33.90 -12.74 0.27
N VAL A 200 -33.03 -11.91 0.87
CA VAL A 200 -32.85 -10.50 0.49
C VAL A 200 -32.45 -10.35 -0.98
N LEU A 201 -31.48 -11.15 -1.44
CA LEU A 201 -30.98 -11.11 -2.82
C LEU A 201 -32.00 -11.69 -3.82
N GLN A 202 -32.68 -12.79 -3.48
CA GLN A 202 -33.73 -13.38 -4.32
C GLN A 202 -34.93 -12.44 -4.48
N ALA A 203 -35.39 -11.84 -3.37
CA ALA A 203 -36.47 -10.85 -3.40
C ALA A 203 -36.07 -9.60 -4.20
N PHE A 204 -34.79 -9.20 -4.17
CA PHE A 204 -34.30 -8.11 -5.02
C PHE A 204 -34.37 -8.48 -6.50
N GLY A 205 -33.94 -9.69 -6.88
CA GLY A 205 -34.01 -10.19 -8.26
C GLY A 205 -35.45 -10.31 -8.77
N ALA A 206 -36.38 -10.75 -7.91
CA ALA A 206 -37.80 -10.87 -8.24
C ALA A 206 -38.55 -9.53 -8.32
N ALA A 207 -37.98 -8.44 -7.79
CA ALA A 207 -38.63 -7.13 -7.75
C ALA A 207 -38.75 -6.44 -9.12
N GLY A 208 -38.17 -7.03 -10.17
CA GLY A 208 -38.33 -6.55 -11.55
C GLY A 208 -37.54 -5.28 -11.87
N TYR A 209 -36.40 -5.06 -11.21
CA TYR A 209 -35.49 -3.97 -11.55
C TYR A 209 -34.77 -4.25 -12.89
N GLY A 210 -34.27 -3.20 -13.54
CA GLY A 210 -33.46 -3.33 -14.76
C GLY A 210 -32.22 -4.20 -14.54
N SER A 211 -31.74 -4.87 -15.59
CA SER A 211 -30.60 -5.79 -15.52
C SER A 211 -29.28 -5.14 -15.09
N ASP A 212 -29.22 -3.81 -15.16
CA ASP A 212 -28.11 -2.95 -14.73
C ASP A 212 -28.15 -2.59 -13.23
N VAL A 213 -29.28 -2.83 -12.56
CA VAL A 213 -29.45 -2.56 -11.13
C VAL A 213 -29.20 -3.83 -10.33
N CYS A 214 -28.21 -3.82 -9.45
CA CYS A 214 -27.87 -4.95 -8.59
C CYS A 214 -27.44 -4.50 -7.19
N VAL A 215 -27.56 -5.40 -6.22
CA VAL A 215 -26.94 -5.22 -4.91
C VAL A 215 -25.45 -5.45 -5.06
N THR A 216 -24.64 -4.45 -4.74
CA THR A 216 -23.18 -4.52 -4.85
C THR A 216 -22.54 -5.06 -3.57
N HIS A 217 -23.07 -4.65 -2.41
CA HIS A 217 -22.59 -5.00 -1.08
C HIS A 217 -23.77 -5.20 -0.13
N ALA A 218 -23.64 -6.16 0.79
CA ALA A 218 -24.56 -6.36 1.89
C ALA A 218 -23.83 -6.92 3.10
N CYS A 219 -24.28 -6.57 4.30
CA CYS A 219 -23.89 -7.27 5.52
C CYS A 219 -25.13 -7.74 6.25
N VAL A 220 -25.06 -8.81 7.03
CA VAL A 220 -26.16 -9.26 7.89
C VAL A 220 -25.69 -9.27 9.34
N PHE A 221 -26.27 -8.38 10.13
CA PHE A 221 -26.06 -8.27 11.57
C PHE A 221 -27.24 -8.90 12.30
N ARG A 222 -26.97 -9.67 13.34
CA ARG A 222 -27.96 -10.23 14.25
C ARG A 222 -27.89 -9.51 15.59
N GLU A 223 -29.02 -8.99 16.04
CA GLU A 223 -29.16 -8.32 17.33
C GLU A 223 -30.22 -9.01 18.18
N THR A 224 -29.98 -9.10 19.48
CA THR A 224 -30.98 -9.52 20.45
C THR A 224 -31.69 -8.28 20.97
N HIS A 225 -33.00 -8.19 20.75
CA HIS A 225 -33.81 -7.14 21.34
C HIS A 225 -33.90 -7.32 22.86
N GLY A 226 -34.18 -6.24 23.59
CA GLY A 226 -34.33 -6.30 25.06
C GLY A 226 -35.45 -7.22 25.54
N SER A 227 -36.38 -7.59 24.66
CA SER A 227 -37.44 -8.59 24.90
C SER A 227 -37.00 -10.05 24.67
N GLY A 228 -35.75 -10.30 24.27
CA GLY A 228 -35.22 -11.63 23.96
C GLY A 228 -35.43 -12.10 22.51
N GLN A 229 -36.22 -11.37 21.71
CA GLN A 229 -36.44 -11.67 20.29
C GLN A 229 -35.22 -11.29 19.42
N TRP A 230 -35.07 -11.95 18.28
CA TRP A 230 -33.99 -11.67 17.34
C TRP A 230 -34.41 -10.68 16.27
N HIS A 231 -33.51 -9.73 16.00
CA HIS A 231 -33.59 -8.79 14.89
C HIS A 231 -32.43 -9.03 13.92
N PHE A 232 -32.71 -8.95 12.63
CA PHE A 232 -31.65 -8.87 11.62
C PHE A 232 -31.62 -7.48 10.99
N HIS A 233 -30.42 -6.91 10.93
CA HIS A 233 -30.16 -5.66 10.22
C HIS A 233 -29.29 -5.97 9.00
N VAL A 234 -29.79 -5.59 7.82
CA VAL A 234 -29.13 -5.83 6.54
C VAL A 234 -28.88 -4.49 5.85
N PRO A 235 -27.76 -3.82 6.13
CA PRO A 235 -27.31 -2.70 5.31
C PRO A 235 -26.93 -3.19 3.92
N THR A 236 -27.36 -2.45 2.90
CA THR A 236 -27.14 -2.78 1.48
C THR A 236 -26.64 -1.56 0.72
N ALA A 237 -25.79 -1.79 -0.27
CA ALA A 237 -25.40 -0.83 -1.29
C ALA A 237 -25.73 -1.36 -2.68
N LEU A 238 -26.20 -0.49 -3.57
CA LEU A 238 -26.74 -0.80 -4.89
C LEU A 238 -25.91 -0.14 -6.00
N SER A 239 -25.89 -0.73 -7.20
CA SER A 239 -25.21 -0.16 -8.37
C SER A 239 -25.90 1.10 -8.88
N HIS A 240 -27.23 1.18 -8.77
CA HIS A 240 -28.05 2.28 -9.22
C HIS A 240 -29.15 2.61 -8.20
N PRO A 241 -29.63 3.87 -8.12
CA PRO A 241 -30.77 4.21 -7.28
C PRO A 241 -32.04 3.48 -7.75
N CYS A 242 -32.77 2.85 -6.84
CA CYS A 242 -34.05 2.20 -7.14
C CYS A 242 -35.04 2.39 -5.99
N ARG A 243 -36.35 2.27 -6.26
CA ARG A 243 -37.37 2.37 -5.20
C ARG A 243 -37.51 1.03 -4.49
N TRP A 244 -37.42 1.02 -3.16
CA TRP A 244 -37.52 -0.19 -2.33
C TRP A 244 -38.90 -0.88 -2.30
N VAL A 245 -39.96 -0.26 -2.85
CA VAL A 245 -41.34 -0.76 -2.71
C VAL A 245 -41.51 -2.16 -3.34
N GLY A 246 -40.95 -2.39 -4.54
CA GLY A 246 -40.99 -3.69 -5.19
C GLY A 246 -40.27 -4.76 -4.36
N TRP A 247 -39.07 -4.44 -3.89
CA TRP A 247 -38.28 -5.32 -3.02
C TRP A 247 -39.02 -5.70 -1.74
N LYS A 248 -39.65 -4.73 -1.07
CA LYS A 248 -40.44 -4.98 0.13
C LYS A 248 -41.62 -5.92 -0.15
N LYS A 249 -42.31 -5.75 -1.28
CA LYS A 249 -43.43 -6.61 -1.68
C LYS A 249 -42.97 -8.06 -1.86
N GLU A 250 -41.85 -8.29 -2.53
CA GLU A 250 -41.32 -9.65 -2.73
C GLU A 250 -40.84 -10.28 -1.40
N LEU A 251 -40.22 -9.51 -0.51
CA LEU A 251 -39.88 -9.97 0.84
C LEU A 251 -41.12 -10.40 1.64
N SER A 252 -42.23 -9.66 1.53
CA SER A 252 -43.49 -10.04 2.16
C SER A 252 -44.11 -11.31 1.58
N LYS A 253 -43.98 -11.55 0.26
CA LYS A 253 -44.38 -12.83 -0.34
C LYS A 253 -43.54 -14.01 0.15
N ALA A 254 -42.26 -13.77 0.45
CA ALA A 254 -41.37 -14.74 1.07
C ALA A 254 -41.62 -14.95 2.58
N GLY A 255 -42.66 -14.32 3.15
CA GLY A 255 -43.04 -14.48 4.56
C GLY A 255 -42.34 -13.53 5.53
N TYR A 256 -41.57 -12.55 5.04
CA TYR A 256 -40.83 -11.63 5.89
C TYR A 256 -41.41 -10.21 5.92
N ILE A 257 -41.54 -9.65 7.12
CA ILE A 257 -41.89 -8.24 7.33
C ILE A 257 -40.59 -7.45 7.51
N ALA A 258 -40.13 -6.83 6.42
CA ALA A 258 -38.92 -6.02 6.41
C ALA A 258 -39.26 -4.51 6.45
N HIS A 259 -38.61 -3.80 7.37
CA HIS A 259 -38.63 -2.34 7.42
C HIS A 259 -37.43 -1.77 6.66
N PHE A 260 -37.70 -0.87 5.72
CA PHE A 260 -36.66 -0.18 4.96
C PHE A 260 -36.44 1.19 5.57
N ALA A 261 -35.25 1.41 6.11
CA ALA A 261 -34.78 2.71 6.52
C ALA A 261 -33.75 3.23 5.51
N ASN A 262 -33.88 4.50 5.16
CA ASN A 262 -32.77 5.25 4.61
C ASN A 262 -32.18 6.04 5.77
N MET A 263 -30.88 5.88 6.04
CA MET A 263 -30.22 6.79 6.98
C MET A 263 -30.11 8.16 6.29
N ALA A 264 -31.11 9.01 6.54
CA ALA A 264 -31.01 10.43 6.27
C ALA A 264 -29.93 10.98 7.20
N ILE A 265 -28.79 11.35 6.62
CA ILE A 265 -27.73 12.01 7.38
C ILE A 265 -28.15 13.47 7.44
N ASP A 266 -28.78 13.86 8.55
CA ASP A 266 -29.51 15.14 8.72
C ASP A 266 -28.63 16.40 8.65
N TYR A 267 -27.34 16.26 8.37
CA TYR A 267 -26.46 17.40 8.17
C TYR A 267 -25.60 17.10 6.95
N HIS A 268 -25.80 17.87 5.89
CA HIS A 268 -25.00 17.91 4.65
C HIS A 268 -25.30 16.85 3.57
N SER A 269 -25.63 17.35 2.39
CA SER A 269 -25.65 16.67 1.08
C SER A 269 -24.36 15.91 0.72
N LYS A 270 -23.31 16.05 1.54
CA LYS A 270 -21.94 15.57 1.33
C LYS A 270 -21.69 14.18 1.93
N HIS A 271 -22.42 13.77 2.98
CA HIS A 271 -22.34 12.40 3.53
C HIS A 271 -23.08 11.35 2.70
N ARG A 272 -23.62 11.73 1.54
CA ARG A 272 -24.30 10.81 0.62
C ARG A 272 -23.37 9.70 0.10
N LYS A 273 -22.06 9.99 0.01
CA LYS A 273 -21.02 9.02 -0.35
C LYS A 273 -20.72 7.98 0.74
N MET A 274 -21.17 8.25 1.96
CA MET A 274 -20.81 7.52 3.18
C MET A 274 -21.99 6.75 3.78
N GLN A 275 -23.15 6.72 3.12
CA GLN A 275 -24.37 6.17 3.71
C GLN A 275 -24.21 4.71 4.15
N TYR A 276 -23.61 3.88 3.31
CA TYR A 276 -23.31 2.49 3.66
C TYR A 276 -22.35 2.40 4.86
N ALA A 277 -21.26 3.16 4.84
CA ALA A 277 -20.30 3.22 5.94
C ALA A 277 -20.95 3.67 7.26
N HIS A 278 -21.88 4.64 7.22
CA HIS A 278 -22.63 5.08 8.40
C HIS A 278 -23.58 4.00 8.93
N MET A 279 -24.25 3.25 8.05
CA MET A 279 -25.07 2.10 8.49
C MET A 279 -24.20 1.06 9.18
N LEU A 280 -23.01 0.77 8.63
CA LEU A 280 -22.06 -0.15 9.28
C LEU A 280 -21.56 0.39 10.63
N ARG A 281 -21.24 1.68 10.74
CA ARG A 281 -20.86 2.30 12.02
C ARG A 281 -21.97 2.18 13.05
N TYR A 282 -23.22 2.42 12.65
CA TYR A 282 -24.38 2.30 13.53
C TYR A 282 -24.54 0.87 14.08
N LEU A 283 -24.25 -0.14 13.27
CA LEU A 283 -24.43 -1.55 13.65
C LEU A 283 -23.22 -2.15 14.37
N TRP A 284 -22.01 -1.67 14.09
CA TRP A 284 -20.74 -2.30 14.49
C TRP A 284 -19.93 -1.51 15.52
N LEU A 285 -20.16 -0.21 15.71
CA LEU A 285 -19.48 0.56 16.75
C LEU A 285 -20.36 0.70 18.00
N PRO A 286 -19.76 0.65 19.20
CA PRO A 286 -20.49 0.87 20.43
C PRO A 286 -20.98 2.32 20.50
N SER A 287 -22.12 2.51 21.15
CA SER A 287 -22.71 3.83 21.46
C SER A 287 -23.23 3.84 22.90
N ASP A 288 -23.58 5.02 23.41
CA ASP A 288 -24.15 5.18 24.75
C ASP A 288 -25.39 4.30 24.99
N LYS A 289 -26.12 3.97 23.91
CA LYS A 289 -27.32 3.12 23.95
C LYS A 289 -27.04 1.64 23.67
N LYS A 290 -25.91 1.32 23.05
CA LYS A 290 -25.56 -0.04 22.60
C LYS A 290 -24.08 -0.33 22.91
N GLY A 291 -23.84 -0.96 24.06
CA GLY A 291 -22.50 -1.35 24.49
C GLY A 291 -21.90 -2.47 23.65
N LEU A 292 -20.59 -2.70 23.79
CA LEU A 292 -19.81 -3.68 23.01
C LEU A 292 -20.39 -5.11 23.07
N SER A 293 -20.94 -5.51 24.23
CA SER A 293 -21.52 -6.84 24.44
C SER A 293 -22.82 -7.09 23.65
N ALA A 294 -23.53 -6.03 23.26
CA ALA A 294 -24.78 -6.10 22.51
C ALA A 294 -24.55 -6.05 20.98
N LEU A 295 -23.30 -5.93 20.52
CA LEU A 295 -22.96 -5.91 19.10
C LEU A 295 -22.79 -7.33 18.56
N ASP A 296 -23.10 -7.52 17.29
CA ASP A 296 -22.84 -8.78 16.60
C ASP A 296 -21.32 -8.98 16.45
N LYS A 297 -20.81 -10.08 16.99
CA LYS A 297 -19.38 -10.43 16.93
C LYS A 297 -18.97 -10.98 15.58
N ASP A 298 -19.91 -11.61 14.87
CA ASP A 298 -19.64 -12.31 13.61
C ASP A 298 -20.75 -12.03 12.58
N PRO A 299 -20.79 -10.79 12.06
CA PRO A 299 -21.73 -10.44 11.00
C PRO A 299 -21.30 -11.05 9.66
N LEU A 300 -22.28 -11.49 8.88
CA LEU A 300 -22.03 -12.03 7.54
C LEU A 300 -21.73 -10.87 6.58
N LEU A 301 -20.61 -10.92 5.87
CA LEU A 301 -20.19 -9.89 4.92
C LEU A 301 -20.26 -10.43 3.49
N TRP A 302 -20.99 -9.75 2.60
CA TRP A 302 -21.22 -10.21 1.23
C TRP A 302 -20.99 -9.12 0.18
N CYS A 303 -20.46 -9.53 -0.97
CA CYS A 303 -20.26 -8.66 -2.12
C CYS A 303 -20.58 -9.39 -3.43
N SER A 304 -21.10 -8.64 -4.40
CA SER A 304 -21.45 -9.11 -5.74
C SER A 304 -20.25 -9.61 -6.57
N GLY A 305 -20.53 -10.52 -7.51
CA GLY A 305 -19.57 -10.96 -8.52
C GLY A 305 -18.44 -11.84 -7.98
N GLY A 306 -18.67 -12.58 -6.88
CA GLY A 306 -17.67 -13.46 -6.27
C GLY A 306 -16.48 -12.71 -5.66
N ARG A 307 -16.61 -11.39 -5.45
CA ARG A 307 -15.62 -10.56 -4.77
C ARG A 307 -15.80 -10.67 -3.26
N LYS A 308 -14.73 -10.40 -2.51
CA LYS A 308 -14.79 -10.36 -1.05
C LYS A 308 -15.23 -8.96 -0.61
N HIS A 309 -16.22 -8.90 0.28
CA HIS A 309 -16.56 -7.65 0.95
C HIS A 309 -15.34 -7.14 1.74
N PRO A 310 -15.04 -5.83 1.72
CA PRO A 310 -13.95 -5.28 2.54
C PRO A 310 -14.17 -5.60 4.03
N PRO A 311 -13.11 -5.81 4.82
CA PRO A 311 -13.24 -5.92 6.27
C PRO A 311 -14.04 -4.76 6.86
N LEU A 312 -14.80 -5.00 7.93
CA LEU A 312 -15.67 -3.96 8.51
C LEU A 312 -14.90 -2.70 8.91
N LEU A 313 -13.70 -2.86 9.47
CA LEU A 313 -12.84 -1.74 9.86
C LEU A 313 -12.54 -0.80 8.68
N ASP A 314 -12.36 -1.34 7.48
CA ASP A 314 -12.13 -0.56 6.27
C ASP A 314 -13.46 0.01 5.74
N ALA A 315 -14.49 -0.82 5.70
CA ALA A 315 -15.80 -0.47 5.17
C ALA A 315 -16.47 0.68 5.95
N ILE A 316 -16.25 0.77 7.27
CA ILE A 316 -16.78 1.87 8.09
C ILE A 316 -16.08 3.20 7.83
N ASN A 317 -14.87 3.21 7.26
CA ASN A 317 -14.17 4.45 6.93
C ASN A 317 -14.74 5.12 5.67
N GLY A 318 -15.37 4.33 4.80
CA GLY A 318 -15.90 4.78 3.52
C GLY A 318 -14.83 5.22 2.53
N VAL A 319 -15.25 5.81 1.41
CA VAL A 319 -14.33 6.27 0.37
C VAL A 319 -13.64 7.55 0.80
N LEU A 320 -12.31 7.56 0.74
CA LEU A 320 -11.49 8.72 1.07
C LEU A 320 -11.19 9.52 -0.20
N ASP A 321 -11.82 10.69 -0.34
CA ASP A 321 -11.50 11.68 -1.36
C ASP A 321 -10.99 12.99 -0.72
N SER A 322 -10.50 13.92 -1.55
CA SER A 322 -9.97 15.21 -1.08
C SER A 322 -11.00 16.00 -0.26
N THR A 323 -12.27 15.96 -0.67
CA THR A 323 -13.38 16.63 0.05
C THR A 323 -13.64 15.98 1.41
N ALA A 324 -13.62 14.65 1.50
CA ALA A 324 -13.79 13.92 2.75
C ALA A 324 -12.68 14.24 3.77
N ILE A 325 -11.46 14.53 3.30
CA ILE A 325 -10.36 14.93 4.17
C ILE A 325 -10.59 16.33 4.73
N GLU A 326 -10.95 17.30 3.90
CA GLU A 326 -11.28 18.66 4.35
C GLU A 326 -12.38 18.65 5.42
N GLU A 327 -13.41 17.83 5.20
CA GLU A 327 -14.50 17.64 6.16
C GLU A 327 -14.03 17.02 7.46
N LYS A 328 -13.21 15.97 7.39
CA LYS A 328 -12.65 15.32 8.58
C LYS A 328 -11.78 16.27 9.39
N VAL A 329 -11.08 17.20 8.74
CA VAL A 329 -10.31 18.25 9.42
C VAL A 329 -11.26 19.22 10.12
N ALA A 330 -12.32 19.68 9.45
CA ALA A 330 -13.31 20.58 10.03
C ALA A 330 -14.04 19.93 11.22
N GLU A 331 -14.44 18.67 11.09
CA GLU A 331 -15.10 17.91 12.15
C GLU A 331 -14.18 17.73 13.37
N ARG A 332 -12.92 17.34 13.16
CA ARG A 332 -11.91 17.25 14.23
C ARG A 332 -11.69 18.59 14.92
N PHE A 333 -11.71 19.68 14.17
CA PHE A 333 -11.61 21.03 14.75
C PHE A 333 -12.80 21.32 15.67
N LEU A 334 -14.03 21.09 15.20
CA LEU A 334 -15.25 21.30 15.99
C LEU A 334 -15.29 20.40 17.24
N GLN A 335 -14.90 19.13 17.12
CA GLN A 335 -14.84 18.18 18.25
C GLN A 335 -13.82 18.61 19.31
N ARG A 336 -12.65 19.12 18.90
CA ARG A 336 -11.65 19.66 19.84
C ARG A 336 -12.17 20.92 20.53
N TRP A 337 -12.83 21.79 19.76
CA TRP A 337 -13.45 22.99 20.28
C TRP A 337 -14.51 22.67 21.35
N SER A 338 -15.41 21.72 21.06
CA SER A 338 -16.43 21.28 22.02
C SER A 338 -15.82 20.61 23.25
N ALA A 339 -14.68 19.93 23.11
CA ALA A 339 -13.95 19.33 24.22
C ALA A 339 -13.10 20.33 25.02
N GLY A 340 -13.20 21.63 24.74
CA GLY A 340 -12.44 22.68 25.42
C GLY A 340 -10.94 22.68 25.11
N LYS A 341 -10.48 21.84 24.16
CA LYS A 341 -9.07 21.76 23.76
C LYS A 341 -8.75 22.92 22.82
N ARG A 342 -8.20 23.99 23.39
CA ARG A 342 -7.71 25.15 22.64
C ARG A 342 -6.26 24.91 22.21
N GLY A 343 -6.01 24.96 20.91
CA GLY A 343 -4.66 24.85 20.34
C GLY A 343 -4.63 24.16 18.98
N PRO A 344 -3.68 24.54 18.10
CA PRO A 344 -3.59 24.03 16.74
C PRO A 344 -3.28 22.53 16.75
N CYS A 345 -4.00 21.77 15.93
CA CYS A 345 -3.61 20.39 15.64
C CYS A 345 -2.35 20.40 14.77
N LYS A 346 -1.52 19.35 14.82
CA LYS A 346 -0.44 19.21 13.83
C LYS A 346 -1.08 19.03 12.45
N PHE A 347 -0.48 19.62 11.42
CA PHE A 347 -0.89 19.35 10.04
C PHE A 347 -0.38 17.96 9.66
N SER A 348 -1.22 17.13 9.06
CA SER A 348 -0.86 15.78 8.61
C SER A 348 -0.55 15.75 7.11
N ASP A 349 0.25 14.77 6.67
CA ASP A 349 0.59 14.61 5.24
C ASP A 349 -0.65 14.48 4.36
N LEU A 350 -1.69 13.82 4.87
CA LEU A 350 -2.94 13.63 4.16
C LEU A 350 -3.72 14.95 3.95
N GLU A 351 -3.55 15.93 4.84
CA GLU A 351 -4.12 17.28 4.70
C GLU A 351 -3.45 18.09 3.58
N LEU A 352 -2.27 17.67 3.10
CA LEU A 352 -1.60 18.30 1.95
C LEU A 352 -2.31 17.97 0.63
N TRP A 353 -2.95 16.81 0.55
CA TRP A 353 -3.52 16.28 -0.68
C TRP A 353 -4.60 17.20 -1.30
N PRO A 354 -5.60 17.70 -0.56
CA PRO A 354 -6.59 18.64 -1.11
C PRO A 354 -5.96 19.92 -1.68
N ILE A 355 -4.94 20.47 -1.01
CA ILE A 355 -4.25 21.69 -1.43
C ILE A 355 -3.44 21.45 -2.72
N VAL A 356 -2.72 20.32 -2.80
CA VAL A 356 -1.98 19.93 -4.01
C VAL A 356 -2.91 19.78 -5.20
N LYS A 357 -4.09 19.18 -4.98
CA LYS A 357 -5.12 19.01 -6.00
C LYS A 357 -5.70 20.35 -6.46
N GLU A 358 -6.08 21.21 -5.52
CA GLU A 358 -6.64 22.54 -5.78
C GLU A 358 -5.68 23.42 -6.60
N LEU A 359 -4.39 23.42 -6.23
CA LEU A 359 -3.36 24.21 -6.88
C LEU A 359 -2.76 23.56 -8.13
N GLY A 360 -3.15 22.32 -8.46
CA GLY A 360 -2.65 21.58 -9.62
C GLY A 360 -1.13 21.35 -9.58
N LEU A 361 -0.56 21.10 -8.39
CA LEU A 361 0.89 20.99 -8.21
C LEU A 361 1.43 19.62 -8.62
N THR A 362 2.64 19.60 -9.16
CA THR A 362 3.41 18.39 -9.46
C THR A 362 4.77 18.42 -8.78
N ALA A 363 5.34 17.25 -8.46
CA ALA A 363 6.63 17.16 -7.78
C ALA A 363 7.78 17.87 -8.53
N ASP A 364 7.69 17.93 -9.86
CA ASP A 364 8.68 18.57 -10.75
C ASP A 364 8.48 20.09 -10.89
N ASP A 365 7.45 20.68 -10.24
CA ASP A 365 7.19 22.12 -10.36
C ASP A 365 8.35 22.92 -9.72
N PRO A 366 9.07 23.77 -10.49
CA PRO A 366 10.20 24.53 -9.96
C PRO A 366 9.79 25.50 -8.85
N VAL A 367 8.54 25.98 -8.85
CA VAL A 367 8.01 26.95 -7.87
C VAL A 367 7.06 26.32 -6.84
N LEU A 368 7.10 24.98 -6.69
CA LEU A 368 6.25 24.20 -5.79
C LEU A 368 6.19 24.77 -4.36
N LEU A 369 7.34 24.98 -3.72
CA LEU A 369 7.39 25.48 -2.35
C LEU A 369 6.82 26.90 -2.25
N ALA A 370 7.14 27.77 -3.22
CA ALA A 370 6.68 29.15 -3.24
C ALA A 370 5.15 29.22 -3.34
N LYS A 371 4.53 28.39 -4.21
CA LYS A 371 3.06 28.30 -4.33
C LYS A 371 2.41 27.83 -3.03
N LEU A 372 2.98 26.82 -2.36
CA LEU A 372 2.49 26.32 -1.07
C LEU A 372 2.61 27.36 0.05
N LEU A 373 3.74 28.06 0.14
CA LEU A 373 3.94 29.14 1.11
C LEU A 373 3.01 30.32 0.84
N GLN A 374 2.81 30.69 -0.43
CA GLN A 374 1.87 31.74 -0.82
C GLN A 374 0.44 31.37 -0.44
N HIS A 375 0.01 30.14 -0.68
CA HIS A 375 -1.31 29.65 -0.27
C HIS A 375 -1.47 29.69 1.26
N GLY A 376 -0.48 29.20 2.02
CA GLY A 376 -0.49 29.26 3.49
C GLY A 376 -0.56 30.69 4.04
N ARG A 377 0.18 31.62 3.42
CA ARG A 377 0.14 33.06 3.76
C ARG A 377 -1.22 33.68 3.45
N ASN A 378 -1.79 33.42 2.27
CA ASN A 378 -3.05 34.02 1.84
C ASN A 378 -4.26 33.49 2.62
N SER A 379 -4.22 32.22 3.03
CA SER A 379 -5.27 31.57 3.82
C SER A 379 -5.13 31.79 5.34
N GLY A 380 -4.00 32.33 5.80
CA GLY A 380 -3.69 32.45 7.23
C GLY A 380 -3.50 31.08 7.92
N ASN A 381 -3.21 30.02 7.16
CA ASN A 381 -3.08 28.67 7.71
C ASN A 381 -1.71 28.45 8.34
N GLU A 382 -1.55 28.89 9.59
CA GLU A 382 -0.31 28.77 10.36
C GLU A 382 0.15 27.31 10.54
N ARG A 383 -0.79 26.35 10.61
CA ARG A 383 -0.48 24.91 10.71
C ARG A 383 0.24 24.41 9.47
N LEU A 384 -0.21 24.84 8.29
CA LEU A 384 0.42 24.51 7.01
C LEU A 384 1.82 25.15 6.93
N LEU A 385 1.96 26.43 7.29
CA LEU A 385 3.26 27.11 7.26
C LEU A 385 4.28 26.43 8.18
N ASN A 386 3.89 26.12 9.42
CA ASN A 386 4.72 25.38 10.37
C ASN A 386 5.11 23.98 9.85
N TYR A 387 4.21 23.31 9.14
CA TYR A 387 4.48 22.04 8.50
C TYR A 387 5.49 22.18 7.36
N LEU A 388 5.29 23.15 6.45
CA LEU A 388 6.18 23.41 5.32
C LEU A 388 7.60 23.77 5.76
N PHE A 389 7.75 24.57 6.82
CA PHE A 389 9.07 24.88 7.37
C PHE A 389 9.80 23.65 7.91
N ARG A 390 9.07 22.68 8.47
CA ARG A 390 9.65 21.43 8.98
C ARG A 390 9.97 20.42 7.88
N THR A 391 9.14 20.37 6.83
CA THR A 391 9.24 19.35 5.78
C THR A 391 9.80 19.89 4.47
N ASN A 392 10.48 21.03 4.48
CA ASN A 392 10.97 21.69 3.26
C ASN A 392 11.80 20.73 2.37
N ASN A 393 12.68 19.95 2.99
CA ASN A 393 13.57 19.05 2.25
C ASN A 393 12.84 17.86 1.60
N THR A 394 11.70 17.43 2.14
CA THR A 394 10.94 16.25 1.68
C THR A 394 9.60 16.60 1.03
N ILE A 395 9.29 17.88 0.85
CA ILE A 395 7.98 18.33 0.35
C ILE A 395 7.70 17.82 -1.06
N ARG A 396 8.72 17.71 -1.92
CA ARG A 396 8.58 17.19 -3.28
C ARG A 396 8.14 15.72 -3.29
N GLU A 397 8.72 14.89 -2.43
CA GLU A 397 8.36 13.48 -2.28
C GLU A 397 6.91 13.32 -1.75
N LYS A 398 6.53 14.17 -0.80
CA LYS A 398 5.16 14.20 -0.25
C LYS A 398 4.15 14.59 -1.32
N VAL A 399 4.45 15.59 -2.15
CA VAL A 399 3.61 15.98 -3.29
C VAL A 399 3.56 14.87 -4.34
N ALA A 400 4.68 14.22 -4.66
CA ALA A 400 4.71 13.06 -5.57
C ALA A 400 3.78 11.93 -5.09
N THR A 401 3.75 11.70 -3.78
CA THR A 401 2.85 10.71 -3.16
C THR A 401 1.38 11.12 -3.31
N CYS A 402 1.06 12.41 -3.12
CA CYS A 402 -0.30 12.94 -3.36
C CYS A 402 -0.73 12.78 -4.84
N CYS A 403 0.16 13.09 -5.79
CA CYS A 403 -0.10 12.88 -7.22
C CYS A 403 -0.27 11.39 -7.56
N THR A 404 0.49 10.51 -6.90
CA THR A 404 0.37 9.06 -7.05
C THR A 404 -0.97 8.58 -6.51
N LEU A 405 -1.45 9.12 -5.39
CA LEU A 405 -2.76 8.80 -4.83
C LEU A 405 -3.90 9.15 -5.79
N GLU A 406 -3.85 10.31 -6.47
CA GLU A 406 -4.85 10.68 -7.50
C GLU A 406 -4.80 9.78 -8.74
N SER A 407 -3.61 9.31 -9.11
CA SER A 407 -3.39 8.50 -10.31
C SER A 407 -3.26 7.01 -10.02
N CYS A 408 -3.51 6.55 -8.80
CA CYS A 408 -3.20 5.19 -8.36
C CYS A 408 -3.96 4.15 -9.19
N ASP A 409 -5.26 4.38 -9.43
CA ASP A 409 -6.08 3.51 -10.26
C ASP A 409 -5.52 3.40 -11.69
N ARG A 410 -5.04 4.53 -12.25
CA ARG A 410 -4.43 4.53 -13.59
C ARG A 410 -3.10 3.81 -13.59
N VAL A 411 -2.25 4.04 -12.60
CA VAL A 411 -0.95 3.37 -12.46
C VAL A 411 -1.14 1.86 -12.28
N ILE A 412 -2.14 1.46 -11.52
CA ILE A 412 -2.53 0.07 -11.29
C ILE A 412 -3.12 -0.56 -12.55
N ALA A 413 -3.99 0.14 -13.27
CA ALA A 413 -4.53 -0.34 -14.54
C ALA A 413 -3.40 -0.48 -15.57
N ASP A 414 -2.52 0.52 -15.65
CA ASP A 414 -1.35 0.53 -16.52
C ASP A 414 -0.41 -0.63 -16.18
N SER A 415 -0.14 -0.93 -14.90
CA SER A 415 0.74 -2.05 -14.51
C SER A 415 0.17 -3.42 -14.91
N GLN A 416 -1.16 -3.54 -15.00
CA GLN A 416 -1.85 -4.75 -15.45
C GLN A 416 -1.97 -4.86 -16.98
N THR A 417 -1.71 -3.78 -17.72
CA THR A 417 -1.63 -3.85 -19.18
C THR A 417 -0.32 -4.49 -19.60
N THR A 418 -0.41 -5.63 -20.30
CA THR A 418 0.76 -6.25 -20.90
C THR A 418 1.39 -5.34 -21.94
N THR A 419 2.71 -5.45 -22.13
CA THR A 419 3.45 -4.73 -23.17
C THR A 419 2.78 -4.89 -24.54
N TRP A 420 2.34 -6.12 -24.85
CA TRP A 420 1.56 -6.40 -26.06
C TRP A 420 0.25 -5.60 -26.15
N LYS A 421 -0.55 -5.57 -25.08
CA LYS A 421 -1.81 -4.79 -25.06
C LYS A 421 -1.55 -3.30 -25.31
N ARG A 422 -0.48 -2.74 -24.75
CA ARG A 422 -0.06 -1.35 -25.00
C ARG A 422 0.29 -1.12 -26.46
N VAL A 423 1.02 -2.06 -27.07
CA VAL A 423 1.39 -1.98 -28.49
C VAL A 423 0.15 -2.06 -29.39
N THR A 424 -0.75 -3.01 -29.14
CA THR A 424 -1.99 -3.15 -29.92
C THR A 424 -2.94 -1.96 -29.77
N ALA A 425 -2.97 -1.32 -28.59
CA ALA A 425 -3.78 -0.12 -28.38
C ALA A 425 -3.33 1.07 -29.24
N ALA A 426 -2.06 1.09 -29.67
CA ALA A 426 -1.56 2.13 -30.57
C ALA A 426 -2.06 1.97 -32.02
N LEU A 427 -2.58 0.80 -32.42
CA LEU A 427 -3.14 0.58 -33.76
C LEU A 427 -4.33 1.50 -34.06
N GLY A 428 -5.08 1.91 -33.03
CA GLY A 428 -6.20 2.84 -33.15
C GLY A 428 -5.80 4.32 -33.14
N ARG A 429 -4.52 4.65 -32.98
CA ARG A 429 -4.04 6.04 -32.95
C ARG A 429 -3.67 6.51 -34.36
N GLN A 430 -3.90 7.79 -34.65
CA GLN A 430 -3.46 8.39 -35.90
C GLN A 430 -1.93 8.37 -35.99
N CYS A 431 -1.41 8.04 -37.17
CA CYS A 431 0.03 8.01 -37.42
C CYS A 431 0.61 9.42 -37.29
N CYS A 432 1.72 9.58 -36.56
CA CYS A 432 2.39 10.87 -36.34
C CYS A 432 3.37 11.28 -37.45
N CYS A 433 3.58 10.42 -38.46
CA CYS A 433 4.58 10.64 -39.51
C CYS A 433 4.02 10.43 -40.93
N ASP A 434 2.69 10.50 -41.09
CA ASP A 434 2.01 10.27 -42.38
C ASP A 434 2.46 8.98 -43.09
N ARG A 435 2.76 7.95 -42.30
CA ARG A 435 3.20 6.61 -42.74
C ARG A 435 4.55 6.57 -43.47
N THR A 436 5.36 7.64 -43.38
CA THR A 436 6.68 7.74 -44.04
C THR A 436 7.78 6.92 -43.34
N TRP A 437 7.65 6.67 -42.04
CA TRP A 437 8.66 5.93 -41.27
C TRP A 437 8.81 4.47 -41.73
N ALA A 438 7.70 3.76 -41.97
CA ALA A 438 7.74 2.33 -42.27
C ALA A 438 8.47 2.01 -43.60
N PRO A 439 8.24 2.73 -44.72
CA PRO A 439 9.03 2.58 -45.93
C PRO A 439 10.54 2.80 -45.71
N ALA A 440 10.91 3.89 -45.02
CA ALA A 440 12.31 4.21 -44.73
C ALA A 440 12.98 3.17 -43.81
N ALA A 441 12.25 2.67 -42.80
CA ALA A 441 12.72 1.61 -41.93
C ALA A 441 12.98 0.31 -42.70
N ARG A 442 12.09 -0.08 -43.62
CA ARG A 442 12.31 -1.27 -44.48
C ARG A 442 13.52 -1.13 -45.38
N GLU A 443 13.75 0.06 -45.94
CA GLU A 443 14.93 0.33 -46.76
C GLU A 443 16.22 0.16 -45.94
N ILE A 444 16.25 0.70 -44.71
CA ILE A 444 17.37 0.51 -43.80
C ILE A 444 17.57 -0.97 -43.47
N LEU A 445 16.51 -1.74 -43.17
CA LEU A 445 16.64 -3.17 -42.90
C LEU A 445 17.19 -3.94 -44.11
N ARG A 446 16.69 -3.64 -45.31
CA ARG A 446 17.13 -4.26 -46.56
C ARG A 446 18.59 -3.96 -46.88
N ASN A 447 19.01 -2.71 -46.73
CA ASN A 447 20.40 -2.28 -46.97
C ASN A 447 21.40 -3.01 -46.04
N ASN A 448 20.91 -3.54 -44.91
CA ASN A 448 21.72 -4.22 -43.91
C ASN A 448 21.48 -5.72 -43.85
N ASN A 449 20.79 -6.27 -44.86
CA ASN A 449 20.47 -7.69 -44.99
C ASN A 449 19.74 -8.25 -43.77
N ILE A 450 18.90 -7.43 -43.12
CA ILE A 450 18.02 -7.86 -42.02
C ILE A 450 16.67 -8.25 -42.61
N GLU A 451 16.29 -9.50 -42.40
CA GLU A 451 14.99 -10.01 -42.84
C GLU A 451 13.85 -9.45 -41.97
N GLU A 452 12.96 -8.67 -42.59
CA GLU A 452 11.83 -8.02 -41.90
C GLU A 452 10.95 -9.02 -41.16
N GLY A 453 10.62 -10.15 -41.78
CA GLY A 453 9.77 -11.19 -41.18
C GLY A 453 10.35 -11.75 -39.88
N LYS A 454 11.66 -12.05 -39.88
CA LYS A 454 12.37 -12.60 -38.73
C LYS A 454 12.51 -11.57 -37.60
N LEU A 455 12.79 -10.31 -37.95
CA LEU A 455 12.82 -9.21 -36.98
C LEU A 455 11.46 -9.01 -36.31
N CYS A 456 10.39 -8.96 -37.10
CA CYS A 456 9.02 -8.83 -36.60
C CYS A 456 8.62 -10.00 -35.70
N GLN A 457 9.03 -11.23 -36.03
CA GLN A 457 8.80 -12.41 -35.20
C GLN A 457 9.51 -12.29 -33.84
N HIS A 458 10.79 -11.93 -33.82
CA HIS A 458 11.55 -11.76 -32.59
C HIS A 458 11.00 -10.62 -31.72
N LEU A 459 10.64 -9.48 -32.33
CA LEU A 459 9.99 -8.38 -31.61
C LEU A 459 8.65 -8.81 -31.02
N ARG A 460 7.82 -9.52 -31.78
CA ARG A 460 6.53 -10.02 -31.29
C ARG A 460 6.71 -11.00 -30.13
N GLN A 461 7.68 -11.91 -30.23
CA GLN A 461 7.99 -12.86 -29.17
C GLN A 461 8.46 -12.15 -27.89
N ALA A 462 9.38 -11.18 -28.01
CA ALA A 462 9.85 -10.38 -26.90
C ALA A 462 8.73 -9.57 -26.23
N LEU A 463 7.80 -9.01 -27.02
CA LEU A 463 6.66 -8.22 -26.52
C LEU A 463 5.58 -9.09 -25.85
N MET A 464 5.39 -10.32 -26.30
CA MET A 464 4.38 -11.24 -25.77
C MET A 464 4.84 -11.99 -24.51
N LEU A 465 6.07 -12.50 -24.51
CA LEU A 465 6.60 -13.31 -23.40
C LEU A 465 7.21 -12.44 -22.28
N GLY A 466 7.55 -11.19 -22.60
CA GLY A 466 8.36 -10.34 -21.73
C GLY A 466 9.80 -10.84 -21.65
N MET A 467 10.66 -10.08 -20.97
CA MET A 467 12.04 -10.49 -20.73
C MET A 467 12.07 -11.46 -19.54
N GLN A 468 12.09 -12.76 -19.80
CA GLN A 468 12.13 -13.76 -18.72
C GLN A 468 13.53 -14.35 -18.52
N LYS A 469 14.37 -14.35 -19.57
CA LYS A 469 15.73 -14.88 -19.55
C LYS A 469 16.70 -13.95 -20.27
N LYS A 470 17.99 -14.08 -19.95
CA LYS A 470 19.08 -13.49 -20.75
C LYS A 470 19.01 -14.10 -22.16
N GLY A 471 18.73 -13.28 -23.17
CA GLY A 471 18.49 -13.75 -24.55
C GLY A 471 17.21 -13.21 -25.18
N ASP A 472 16.22 -12.81 -24.37
CA ASP A 472 14.91 -12.37 -24.87
C ASP A 472 14.88 -10.92 -25.39
N ALA A 473 15.99 -10.18 -25.22
CA ALA A 473 16.12 -8.81 -25.68
C ALA A 473 16.51 -8.75 -27.16
N VAL A 474 15.79 -7.95 -27.95
CA VAL A 474 16.18 -7.64 -29.34
C VAL A 474 17.06 -6.40 -29.34
N CYS A 475 18.30 -6.54 -29.79
CA CYS A 475 19.27 -5.46 -29.84
C CYS A 475 19.65 -5.12 -31.28
N PHE A 476 19.71 -3.81 -31.59
CA PHE A 476 20.32 -3.29 -32.82
C PHE A 476 21.75 -2.85 -32.50
N THR A 477 22.74 -3.44 -33.16
CA THR A 477 24.16 -3.24 -32.85
C THR A 477 24.96 -3.01 -34.12
N GLY A 478 25.86 -2.03 -34.11
CA GLY A 478 26.83 -1.82 -35.20
C GLY A 478 27.43 -0.41 -35.18
N SER A 479 28.16 -0.04 -36.23
CA SER A 479 28.93 1.20 -36.33
C SER A 479 28.09 2.48 -36.45
N GLY A 480 28.69 3.66 -36.35
CA GLY A 480 27.99 4.93 -36.52
C GLY A 480 27.29 5.04 -37.89
N ASN A 481 26.22 5.84 -37.98
CA ASN A 481 25.48 6.13 -39.23
C ASN A 481 24.75 4.97 -39.92
N GLU A 482 24.50 3.89 -39.18
CA GLU A 482 23.73 2.74 -39.65
C GLU A 482 22.21 2.89 -39.44
N GLY A 483 21.69 4.05 -39.02
CA GLY A 483 20.22 4.22 -38.90
C GLY A 483 19.56 3.53 -37.67
N LYS A 484 20.33 2.98 -36.74
CA LYS A 484 19.82 2.42 -35.46
C LYS A 484 18.92 3.42 -34.70
N SER A 485 19.38 4.66 -34.56
CA SER A 485 18.63 5.73 -33.89
C SER A 485 17.36 6.11 -34.66
N PHE A 486 17.37 6.00 -35.99
CA PHE A 486 16.20 6.26 -36.83
C PHE A 486 15.09 5.23 -36.62
N ILE A 487 15.46 3.95 -36.46
CA ILE A 487 14.50 2.88 -36.15
C ILE A 487 13.96 3.04 -34.73
N LEU A 488 14.82 3.30 -33.74
CA LEU A 488 14.43 3.25 -32.32
C LEU A 488 13.72 4.52 -31.81
N LYS A 489 14.08 5.72 -32.30
CA LYS A 489 13.57 6.98 -31.74
C LYS A 489 12.03 7.11 -31.87
N PRO A 490 11.40 6.84 -33.02
CA PRO A 490 9.94 6.92 -33.14
C PRO A 490 9.24 5.84 -32.30
N LEU A 491 9.83 4.65 -32.19
CA LEU A 491 9.30 3.58 -31.35
C LEU A 491 9.31 3.96 -29.86
N ARG A 492 10.31 4.70 -29.40
CA ARG A 492 10.37 5.23 -28.02
C ARG A 492 9.32 6.30 -27.75
N GLU A 493 9.06 7.15 -28.73
CA GLU A 493 8.06 8.22 -28.63
C GLU A 493 6.63 7.65 -28.57
N ILE A 494 6.33 6.65 -29.41
CA ILE A 494 5.00 6.02 -29.50
C ILE A 494 4.76 5.06 -28.33
N PHE A 495 5.77 4.24 -27.99
CA PHE A 495 5.68 3.19 -26.98
C PHE A 495 6.60 3.49 -25.79
N GLN A 496 6.26 4.56 -25.09
CA GLN A 496 6.96 4.96 -23.87
C GLN A 496 7.04 3.78 -22.90
N ARG A 497 8.26 3.50 -22.40
CA ARG A 497 8.61 2.38 -21.48
C ARG A 497 8.72 0.97 -22.12
N VAL A 498 8.56 0.83 -23.44
CA VAL A 498 8.72 -0.48 -24.13
C VAL A 498 10.10 -0.62 -24.78
N PHE A 499 10.63 0.47 -25.35
CA PHE A 499 11.93 0.48 -26.02
C PHE A 499 12.93 1.37 -25.26
N ALA A 500 14.14 0.88 -25.05
CA ALA A 500 15.21 1.60 -24.35
C ALA A 500 16.55 1.48 -25.08
N CYS A 501 17.43 2.47 -24.88
CA CYS A 501 18.85 2.37 -25.21
C CYS A 501 19.58 1.94 -23.92
N PRO A 502 20.46 0.92 -23.94
CA PRO A 502 21.36 0.72 -22.82
C PRO A 502 22.25 1.97 -22.63
N ALA A 503 22.55 2.29 -21.37
CA ALA A 503 23.43 3.42 -21.02
C ALA A 503 24.83 3.23 -21.65
N ARG A 504 25.51 4.35 -21.94
CA ARG A 504 26.79 4.40 -22.66
C ARG A 504 27.97 3.67 -21.98
N ASP A 505 27.81 3.22 -20.72
CA ASP A 505 28.89 2.67 -19.90
C ASP A 505 28.87 1.14 -19.70
N LEU A 506 28.09 0.39 -20.50
CA LEU A 506 28.27 -1.06 -20.58
C LEU A 506 29.44 -1.36 -21.52
N THR A 507 30.64 -1.46 -20.95
CA THR A 507 31.80 -2.06 -21.60
C THR A 507 31.39 -3.41 -22.21
N MET A 508 31.46 -3.51 -23.54
CA MET A 508 31.16 -4.74 -24.28
C MET A 508 32.30 -5.74 -24.07
N GLU A 509 32.20 -6.56 -23.01
CA GLU A 509 32.99 -7.77 -22.83
C GLU A 509 32.20 -9.04 -23.25
N PRO A 510 32.86 -10.20 -23.46
CA PRO A 510 32.47 -11.23 -24.44
C PRO A 510 31.38 -12.22 -23.99
N TRP A 511 30.30 -11.72 -23.38
CA TRP A 511 29.24 -12.54 -22.74
C TRP A 511 27.98 -12.74 -23.61
N MET A 512 28.00 -12.39 -24.90
CA MET A 512 26.81 -12.29 -25.78
C MET A 512 26.61 -13.46 -26.76
N SER A 513 26.70 -14.72 -26.32
CA SER A 513 26.51 -15.88 -27.22
C SER A 513 25.06 -16.38 -27.36
N ALA A 514 24.11 -15.89 -26.54
CA ALA A 514 22.74 -16.43 -26.46
C ALA A 514 21.61 -15.43 -26.77
N VAL A 515 21.92 -14.23 -27.27
CA VAL A 515 20.94 -13.22 -27.69
C VAL A 515 20.79 -13.28 -29.21
N PRO A 516 19.58 -13.27 -29.82
CA PRO A 516 19.44 -13.16 -31.26
C PRO A 516 20.03 -11.83 -31.74
N TYR A 517 21.25 -11.93 -32.29
CA TYR A 517 22.09 -10.79 -32.67
C TYR A 517 21.86 -10.44 -34.13
N TYR A 518 21.45 -9.20 -34.38
CA TYR A 518 21.40 -8.64 -35.74
C TYR A 518 22.67 -7.82 -35.97
N GLY A 519 23.74 -8.52 -36.36
CA GLY A 519 25.04 -7.94 -36.67
C GLY A 519 25.11 -7.40 -38.10
N TRP A 520 25.67 -6.21 -38.23
CA TRP A 520 25.79 -5.49 -39.50
C TRP A 520 27.12 -5.92 -40.13
N LYS A 521 27.07 -6.67 -41.25
CA LYS A 521 28.29 -7.07 -41.96
C LYS A 521 28.78 -5.93 -42.85
N VAL A 522 29.94 -5.38 -42.50
CA VAL A 522 30.69 -4.42 -43.30
C VAL A 522 31.03 -5.04 -44.67
N ARG A 523 30.42 -4.56 -45.75
CA ARG A 523 31.09 -4.53 -47.06
C ARG A 523 31.84 -3.20 -47.13
N ARG A 524 33.17 -3.29 -47.16
CA ARG A 524 34.06 -2.15 -47.42
C ARG A 524 33.56 -1.45 -48.68
N TYR A 525 33.16 -0.18 -48.58
CA TYR A 525 33.14 0.68 -49.75
C TYR A 525 34.59 0.94 -50.11
N ALA A 526 35.02 0.36 -51.24
CA ALA A 526 36.24 0.76 -51.92
C ALA A 526 36.05 2.21 -52.41
N SER A 527 37.11 3.00 -52.25
CA SER A 527 37.27 4.34 -52.79
C SER A 527 36.96 4.41 -54.29
N ILE A 528 36.09 5.33 -54.67
CA ILE A 528 36.08 6.02 -55.97
C ILE A 528 35.55 7.43 -55.63
N GLY A 529 36.27 8.54 -55.76
CA GLY A 529 37.29 8.84 -56.75
C GLY A 529 36.68 9.41 -58.03
N HIS A 530 35.81 10.42 -57.92
CA HIS A 530 35.78 11.62 -58.79
C HIS A 530 34.79 12.66 -58.27
#